data_AF-A0A0X1RYW4-F1
#
_entry.id   AF-A0A0X1RYW4-F1
#
_cell.length_a   1.000
_cell.length_b   1.000
_cell.length_c   1.000
_cell.angle_alpha   90.00
_cell.angle_beta   90.00
_cell.angle_gamma   90.00
#
_symmetry.space_group_name_H-M   'P 1'
#
loop_
_entity.id
_entity.type
_entity.pdbx_description
1 polymer ?
#
loop_
_entity_poly.entity_id
_entity_poly.type
_entity_poly.pdbx_seq_one_letter_code
_entity_poly.pdbx_strand_id
1 'polypeptide(L)' 'MTKEILNFVDEIQSQLMYDLVDGESNLEQIAQRLMECHQTSTRDICQAYEVVKHELVGTL' A
#
# COMPACT_ATOMS: atom_id res chain seq x y z
N MET A 1 -11.14 10.61 -3.81
CA MET A 1 -9.80 10.16 -3.37
C MET A 1 -9.03 11.38 -2.94
N THR A 2 -8.47 11.38 -1.72
CA THR A 2 -7.73 12.54 -1.15
C THR A 2 -6.27 12.50 -1.59
N LYS A 3 -5.55 13.62 -1.41
CA LYS A 3 -4.10 13.67 -1.67
C LYS A 3 -3.32 12.72 -0.76
N GLU A 4 -3.75 12.54 0.49
CA GLU A 4 -3.14 11.57 1.42
C GLU A 4 -3.31 10.13 0.95
N ILE A 5 -4.51 9.74 0.50
CA ILE A 5 -4.72 8.40 -0.07
C ILE A 5 -3.81 8.16 -1.27
N LEU A 6 -3.66 9.14 -2.18
CA LEU A 6 -2.76 9.01 -3.33
C LEU A 6 -1.30 8.85 -2.92
N ASN A 7 -0.82 9.62 -1.93
CA ASN A 7 0.53 9.48 -1.42
C ASN A 7 0.77 8.07 -0.84
N PHE A 8 -0.20 7.53 -0.10
CA PHE A 8 -0.09 6.17 0.43
C PHE A 8 -0.16 5.10 -0.67
N VAL A 9 -0.92 5.32 -1.75
CA VAL A 9 -0.91 4.43 -2.93
C VAL A 9 0.49 4.39 -3.54
N ASP A 10 1.09 5.56 -3.80
CA ASP A 10 2.45 5.65 -4.38
C ASP A 10 3.50 5.00 -3.48
N GLU A 11 3.39 5.19 -2.16
CA GLU A 11 4.30 4.62 -1.16
C GLU A 11 4.19 3.08 -1.08
N ILE A 12 2.95 2.57 -1.05
CA ILE A 12 2.70 1.12 -1.07
C ILE A 12 3.23 0.49 -2.35
N GLN A 13 2.96 1.09 -3.53
CA GLN A 13 3.45 0.58 -4.81
C GLN A 13 4.98 0.59 -4.90
N SER A 14 5.61 1.66 -4.42
CA SER A 14 7.07 1.79 -4.43
C SER A 14 7.73 0.71 -3.56
N GLN A 15 7.22 0.49 -2.35
CA GLN A 15 7.72 -0.54 -1.46
C GLN A 15 7.47 -1.94 -2.03
N LEU A 16 6.30 -2.19 -2.62
CA LEU A 16 5.97 -3.46 -3.24
C LEU A 16 6.93 -3.79 -4.40
N MET A 17 7.22 -2.81 -5.27
CA MET A 17 8.21 -3.00 -6.35
C MET A 17 9.62 -3.26 -5.82
N TYR A 18 10.03 -2.55 -4.77
CA TYR A 18 11.33 -2.78 -4.13
C TYR A 18 11.43 -4.20 -3.55
N ASP A 19 10.43 -4.62 -2.78
CA ASP A 19 10.40 -5.94 -2.14
C ASP A 19 10.32 -7.09 -3.17
N LEU A 20 9.62 -6.87 -4.29
CA LEU A 20 9.59 -7.84 -5.40
C LEU A 20 10.95 -8.02 -6.07
N VAL A 21 11.81 -6.99 -6.09
CA VAL A 21 13.19 -7.12 -6.57
C VAL A 21 14.02 -7.97 -5.61
N ASP A 22 13.76 -7.88 -4.30
CA ASP A 22 14.44 -8.64 -3.25
C ASP A 22 13.87 -10.07 -3.07
N GLY A 23 12.76 -10.42 -3.75
CA GLY A 23 12.31 -11.80 -3.98
C GLY A 23 11.07 -12.25 -3.19
N GLU A 24 10.53 -11.43 -2.30
CA GLU A 24 9.26 -11.69 -1.61
C GLU A 24 8.62 -10.35 -1.20
N SER A 25 7.35 -10.15 -1.56
CA SER A 25 6.58 -8.97 -1.15
C SER A 25 5.25 -9.37 -0.54
N ASN A 26 4.87 -8.67 0.53
CA ASN A 26 3.60 -8.86 1.20
C ASN A 26 2.90 -7.52 1.42
N LEU A 27 1.88 -7.26 0.59
CA LEU A 27 1.07 -6.04 0.62
C LEU A 27 0.45 -5.77 2.00
N GLU A 28 0.05 -6.81 2.73
CA GLU A 28 -0.53 -6.67 4.07
C GLU A 28 0.51 -6.19 5.08
N GLN A 29 1.74 -6.71 5.03
CA GLN A 29 2.83 -6.27 5.91
C GLN A 29 3.21 -4.80 5.63
N ILE A 30 3.23 -4.38 4.37
CA ILE A 30 3.49 -2.98 3.99
C ILE A 30 2.42 -2.06 4.59
N ALA A 31 1.14 -2.39 4.40
CA ALA A 31 0.05 -1.61 4.97
C ALA A 31 0.08 -1.59 6.50
N GLN A 32 0.41 -2.71 7.14
CA GLN A 32 0.53 -2.80 8.60
C GLN A 32 1.64 -1.89 9.13
N ARG A 33 2.81 -1.89 8.50
CA ARG A 33 3.92 -0.99 8.84
C ARG A 33 3.51 0.48 8.71
N LEU A 34 2.80 0.85 7.65
CA LEU A 34 2.31 2.22 7.45
C LEU A 34 1.31 2.61 8.56
N MET A 35 0.42 1.72 8.97
CA MET A 35 -0.52 1.98 10.06
C MET A 35 0.18 2.17 11.40
N GLU A 36 1.27 1.44 11.66
CA GLU A 36 2.10 1.62 12.85
C GLU A 36 2.82 2.99 12.86
N CYS A 37 3.29 3.44 11.70
CA CYS A 37 3.95 4.74 11.54
C CYS A 37 2.97 5.93 11.51
N HIS A 38 1.75 5.74 11.01
CA HIS A 38 0.75 6.78 10.78
C HIS A 38 -0.59 6.44 11.45
N GLN A 39 -0.60 6.36 12.77
CA GLN A 39 -1.75 5.91 13.58
C GLN A 39 -3.03 6.73 13.36
N THR A 40 -2.94 7.98 12.92
CA THR A 40 -4.11 8.84 12.62
C THR A 40 -4.67 8.63 11.21
N SER A 41 -3.94 7.94 10.34
CA SER A 41 -4.22 7.80 8.91
C SER A 41 -4.68 6.39 8.52
N THR A 42 -5.03 5.55 9.48
CA THR A 42 -5.43 4.14 9.27
C THR A 42 -6.48 3.98 8.17
N ARG A 43 -7.51 4.84 8.15
CA ARG A 43 -8.57 4.78 7.13
C ARG A 43 -8.01 4.98 5.72
N ASP A 44 -7.16 5.99 5.55
CA ASP A 44 -6.61 6.36 4.26
C ASP A 44 -5.62 5.30 3.76
N ILE A 45 -4.88 4.68 4.68
CA ILE A 45 -3.98 3.55 4.39
C ILE A 45 -4.77 2.30 3.98
N CYS A 46 -5.87 1.96 4.68
CA CYS A 46 -6.74 0.85 4.26
C CYS A 46 -7.33 1.09 2.86
N GLN A 47 -7.69 2.35 2.56
CA GLN A 47 -8.23 2.69 1.25
C GLN A 47 -7.16 2.61 0.15
N ALA A 48 -5.93 3.06 0.43
CA ALA A 48 -4.80 2.90 -0.48
C ALA A 48 -4.46 1.41 -0.70
N TYR A 49 -4.49 0.60 0.35
CA TYR A 49 -4.32 -0.86 0.28
C TYR A 49 -5.32 -1.52 -0.68
N GLU A 50 -6.61 -1.21 -0.56
CA GLU A 50 -7.63 -1.80 -1.44
C GLU A 50 -7.48 -1.34 -2.91
N VAL A 51 -7.03 -0.10 -3.14
CA VAL A 51 -6.70 0.39 -4.49
C VAL A 51 -5.56 -0.44 -5.10
N VAL A 52 -4.43 -0.56 -4.40
CA VAL A 52 -3.26 -1.31 -4.90
C VAL A 52 -3.59 -2.80 -5.07
N LYS A 53 -4.30 -3.40 -4.11
CA LYS A 53 -4.78 -4.78 -4.21
C LYS A 53 -5.66 -5.00 -5.44
N HIS A 54 -6.58 -4.07 -5.71
CA HIS A 54 -7.44 -4.14 -6.88
C HIS A 54 -6.65 -4.02 -8.18
N GLU A 55 -5.63 -3.17 -8.24
CA GLU A 55 -4.73 -3.06 -9.39
C GLU A 55 -3.91 -4.33 -9.63
N LEU A 56 -3.42 -4.98 -8.56
CA LEU A 56 -2.67 -6.23 -8.65
C LEU A 56 -3.55 -7.40 -9.11
N VAL A 57 -4.78 -7.50 -8.59
CA VAL A 57 -5.73 -8.59 -8.91
C VAL A 57 -6.47 -8.33 -10.23
N GLY A 58 -6.69 -7.08 -10.60
CA GLY A 58 -7.42 -6.65 -11.81
C GLY A 58 -6.67 -6.87 -13.12
N THR A 59 -5.43 -7.38 -13.05
CA THR A 59 -4.63 -7.83 -14.20
C THR A 59 -4.75 -9.33 -14.51
N LEU A 60 -5.68 -10.06 -13.89
CA LEU A 60 -6.02 -11.46 -14.23
C LEU A 60 -7.23 -11.57 -15.16
#